data_AF-A0A497NTL8-F1
#
_entry.id   AF-A0A497NTL8-F1
#
_cell.length_a   1.000
_cell.length_b   1.000
_cell.length_c   1.000
_cell.angle_alpha   90.00
_cell.angle_beta   90.00
_cell.angle_gamma   90.00
#
_symmetry.space_group_name_H-M   'P 1'
#
loop_
_entity.id
_entity.type
_entity.pdbx_description
1 polymer ?
#
loop_
_entity_poly.entity_id
_entity_poly.type
_entity_poly.pdbx_seq_one_letter_code
_entity_poly.pdbx_strand_id
1 'polypeptide(L)'
;MKKLSSLLILILFLVTSANATTWYLWRYRTHVSDCTSITDGRPGDLCYEEDDEILYICDTTDGLCDTAAEWEQLTLCIDSGGVAKYDSNRNITDLCHLVDKKYVDGAVTALGARYYMTNNDFDETGYKLCSLAPSSGAEQSVSKTNLGDGDYVVGWISPNANEPDKLVTGVFNWRIYAEKTSGTKTLRLYWKLVERNNDSEVVIGTSVVSNEITTGKNSYIIPLTISADHDVAADSYIVGKIYADVSGNGLAPSVTLYYEGDSDSHWEIPVNTEILDDSYVNADGDTMMGALNLPVNGLVVGTDQLVLSNNNVGIRTVNPNHTLEVNGILGSTADNITIDDSGDANPASYTLTPSSSFVKLTCNDTNGCNITIGEAGMTDGGTLTIVNVSANVCNFSDSAGISELAGAAAISQYGVLSLIYVEDRWVEVSRSNN
;
A
#
# COMPACT_ATOMS: atom_id res chain seq x y z
N MET A 1 39.02 37.98 -49.59
CA MET A 1 38.73 37.92 -51.04
C MET A 1 38.93 36.48 -51.52
N LYS A 2 37.84 35.82 -51.98
CA LYS A 2 37.75 34.67 -52.92
C LYS A 2 38.53 33.37 -52.58
N LYS A 3 38.04 32.13 -52.78
CA LYS A 3 36.73 31.47 -53.00
C LYS A 3 37.08 29.97 -53.17
N LEU A 4 36.29 29.09 -52.55
CA LEU A 4 35.80 27.77 -53.00
C LEU A 4 36.72 26.54 -53.23
N SER A 5 36.07 25.39 -52.92
CA SER A 5 36.24 23.99 -53.38
C SER A 5 36.97 23.05 -52.41
N SER A 6 36.46 21.87 -52.02
CA SER A 6 35.24 21.13 -52.38
C SER A 6 35.00 20.06 -51.29
N LEU A 7 33.79 19.98 -50.73
CA LEU A 7 33.35 18.90 -49.83
C LEU A 7 32.60 17.87 -50.69
N LEU A 8 33.14 16.66 -50.82
CA LEU A 8 32.46 15.55 -51.49
C LEU A 8 32.49 14.33 -50.57
N ILE A 9 31.46 14.17 -49.73
CA ILE A 9 31.17 12.91 -49.05
C ILE A 9 30.16 12.17 -49.93
N LEU A 10 30.65 11.14 -50.60
CA LEU A 10 29.90 10.19 -51.41
C LEU A 10 29.20 9.20 -50.45
N ILE A 11 27.88 9.35 -50.22
CA ILE A 11 27.08 8.32 -49.56
C ILE A 11 26.43 7.47 -50.65
N LEU A 12 26.91 6.23 -50.74
CA LEU A 12 26.50 5.18 -51.64
C LEU A 12 25.09 4.70 -51.28
N PHE A 13 24.11 4.87 -52.18
CA PHE A 13 22.79 4.25 -52.06
C PHE A 13 22.89 2.74 -52.30
N LEU A 14 22.66 1.94 -51.26
CA LEU A 14 22.30 0.53 -51.38
C LEU A 14 20.83 0.40 -50.98
N VAL A 15 20.01 0.11 -52.00
CA VAL A 15 18.57 -0.09 -51.89
C VAL A 15 18.31 -1.47 -51.30
N THR A 16 17.69 -1.54 -50.12
CA THR A 16 16.84 -2.67 -49.73
C THR A 16 15.60 -2.14 -49.03
N SER A 17 14.45 -2.45 -49.62
CA SER A 17 13.11 -2.12 -49.16
C SER A 17 12.77 -2.83 -47.85
N ALA A 18 12.58 -2.07 -46.79
CA ALA A 18 11.80 -2.49 -45.62
C ALA A 18 10.80 -1.37 -45.32
N ASN A 19 9.52 -1.73 -45.30
CA ASN A 19 8.38 -0.83 -45.08
C ASN A 19 8.39 -0.27 -43.64
N ALA A 20 9.10 0.83 -43.44
CA ALA A 20 8.79 1.84 -42.43
C ALA A 20 8.51 3.15 -43.18
N THR A 21 7.23 3.46 -43.38
CA THR A 21 6.78 4.68 -44.07
C THR A 21 6.74 5.87 -43.13
N THR A 22 7.91 6.33 -42.68
CA THR A 22 8.30 7.72 -42.35
C THR A 22 9.58 7.67 -41.52
N TRP A 23 10.67 8.20 -42.08
CA TRP A 23 11.88 8.47 -41.32
C TRP A 23 11.77 9.91 -40.82
N TYR A 24 11.53 10.11 -39.53
CA TYR A 24 11.65 11.43 -38.92
C TYR A 24 13.13 11.69 -38.67
N LEU A 25 13.76 12.48 -39.54
CA LEU A 25 15.07 13.05 -39.22
C LEU A 25 14.78 14.25 -38.32
N TRP A 26 14.94 14.10 -37.00
CA TRP A 26 14.77 15.23 -36.07
C TRP A 26 15.77 16.32 -36.43
N ARG A 27 15.27 17.47 -36.89
CA ARG A 27 16.11 18.65 -37.14
C ARG A 27 16.10 19.49 -35.88
N TYR A 28 17.24 19.58 -35.22
CA TYR A 28 17.47 20.51 -34.12
C TYR A 28 18.03 21.82 -34.68
N ARG A 29 17.44 22.94 -34.29
CA ARG A 29 17.86 24.30 -34.67
C ARG A 29 17.90 25.20 -33.44
N THR A 30 18.65 26.29 -33.53
CA THR A 30 18.56 27.37 -32.55
C THR A 30 18.05 28.63 -33.24
N HIS A 31 17.29 29.45 -32.52
CA HIS A 31 16.88 30.77 -32.94
C HIS A 31 17.16 31.74 -31.80
N VAL A 32 17.65 32.94 -32.11
CA VAL A 32 18.06 33.90 -31.08
C VAL A 32 16.89 34.35 -30.22
N SER A 33 15.74 34.69 -30.83
CA SER A 33 14.70 35.46 -30.11
C SER A 33 13.25 35.09 -30.42
N ASP A 34 13.01 34.03 -31.23
CA ASP A 34 11.66 33.64 -31.66
C ASP A 34 11.69 32.36 -32.52
N CYS A 35 11.62 31.19 -31.88
CA CYS A 35 11.54 29.91 -32.60
C CYS A 35 10.22 29.75 -33.39
N THR A 36 9.16 30.46 -33.01
CA THR A 36 7.83 30.36 -33.66
C THR A 36 7.76 31.08 -35.00
N SER A 37 8.74 31.94 -35.30
CA SER A 37 8.87 32.64 -36.58
C SER A 37 9.37 31.76 -37.75
N ILE A 38 9.81 30.53 -37.46
CA ILE A 38 10.33 29.60 -38.46
C ILE A 38 9.18 29.02 -39.28
N THR A 39 9.20 29.23 -40.60
CA THR A 39 8.11 28.80 -41.49
C THR A 39 8.42 27.55 -42.32
N ASP A 40 9.56 26.89 -42.08
CA ASP A 40 10.00 25.68 -42.79
C ASP A 40 10.19 24.48 -41.84
N GLY A 41 9.59 24.57 -40.64
CA GLY A 41 9.53 23.49 -39.67
C GLY A 41 8.83 22.28 -40.26
N ARG A 42 9.23 21.07 -39.86
CA ARG A 42 8.51 19.82 -40.19
C ARG A 42 8.08 19.15 -38.90
N PRO A 43 7.00 18.35 -38.91
CA PRO A 43 6.54 17.64 -37.73
C PRO A 43 7.69 16.93 -37.00
N GLY A 44 7.85 17.24 -35.71
CA GLY A 44 8.91 16.73 -34.85
C GLY A 44 10.27 17.44 -34.97
N ASP A 45 10.39 18.52 -35.75
CA ASP A 45 11.54 19.42 -35.67
C ASP A 45 11.58 20.09 -34.28
N LEU A 46 12.79 20.30 -33.78
CA LEU A 46 13.04 20.98 -32.50
C LEU A 46 13.73 22.31 -32.76
N CYS A 47 13.29 23.36 -32.07
CA CYS A 47 13.93 24.68 -32.10
C CYS A 47 14.17 25.17 -30.67
N TYR A 48 15.43 25.49 -30.34
CA TYR A 48 15.80 26.09 -29.06
C TYR A 48 15.93 27.62 -29.20
N GLU A 49 15.14 28.35 -28.43
CA GLU A 49 15.15 29.80 -28.39
C GLU A 49 16.16 30.28 -27.35
N GLU A 50 17.20 30.99 -27.80
CA GLU A 50 18.37 31.30 -26.97
C GLU A 50 18.08 32.40 -25.93
N ASP A 51 17.26 33.41 -26.25
CA ASP A 51 16.96 34.53 -25.35
C ASP A 51 16.09 34.11 -24.15
N ASP A 52 15.09 33.26 -24.38
CA ASP A 52 14.15 32.80 -23.35
C ASP A 52 14.50 31.40 -22.80
N GLU A 53 15.52 30.75 -23.36
CA GLU A 53 15.95 29.37 -23.06
C GLU A 53 14.82 28.32 -23.21
N ILE A 54 13.90 28.54 -24.16
CA ILE A 54 12.72 27.68 -24.38
C ILE A 54 12.97 26.72 -25.54
N LEU A 55 12.63 25.44 -25.36
CA LEU A 55 12.59 24.47 -26.46
C LEU A 55 11.18 24.36 -27.03
N TYR A 56 11.06 24.50 -28.34
CA TYR A 56 9.82 24.32 -29.10
C TYR A 56 9.88 23.05 -29.94
N ILE A 57 8.74 22.40 -30.10
CA ILE A 57 8.53 21.30 -31.05
C ILE A 57 7.55 21.76 -32.13
N CYS A 58 7.87 21.46 -33.39
CA CYS A 58 6.92 21.63 -34.48
C CYS A 58 5.88 20.51 -34.43
N ASP A 59 4.66 20.85 -34.01
CA ASP A 59 3.51 19.95 -34.00
C ASP A 59 2.48 20.42 -35.03
N THR A 60 2.43 19.71 -36.15
CA THR A 60 1.51 19.99 -37.25
C THR A 60 1.10 18.69 -37.93
N THR A 61 -0.18 18.62 -38.30
CA THR A 61 -0.73 17.49 -39.08
C THR A 61 -0.63 17.71 -40.59
N ASP A 62 -0.39 18.95 -41.02
CA ASP A 62 -0.53 19.39 -42.41
C ASP A 62 0.81 19.50 -43.15
N GLY A 63 1.90 19.19 -42.43
CA GLY A 63 3.20 18.81 -43.00
C GLY A 63 4.34 19.81 -42.81
N LEU A 64 4.06 21.11 -42.65
CA LEU A 64 5.06 22.13 -42.28
C LEU A 64 4.52 23.00 -41.14
N CYS A 65 5.37 23.36 -40.19
CA CYS A 65 5.06 24.44 -39.26
C CYS A 65 5.38 25.75 -39.98
N ASP A 66 4.33 26.35 -40.55
CA ASP A 66 4.40 27.60 -41.31
C ASP A 66 3.72 28.76 -40.58
N THR A 67 3.07 28.48 -39.45
CA THR A 67 2.50 29.45 -38.53
C THR A 67 3.08 29.32 -37.13
N ALA A 68 3.11 30.44 -36.39
CA ALA A 68 3.61 30.48 -35.02
C ALA A 68 2.84 29.55 -34.07
N ALA A 69 1.57 29.24 -34.38
CA ALA A 69 0.72 28.38 -33.54
C ALA A 69 1.08 26.89 -33.61
N GLU A 70 1.85 26.47 -34.62
CA GLU A 70 2.27 25.08 -34.80
C GLU A 70 3.60 24.78 -34.09
N TRP A 71 4.26 25.79 -33.55
CA TRP A 71 5.41 25.63 -32.67
C TRP A 71 4.93 25.59 -31.22
N GLU A 72 4.82 24.39 -30.67
CA GLU A 72 4.41 24.19 -29.29
C GLU A 72 5.62 24.24 -28.36
N GLN A 73 5.49 24.97 -27.25
CA GLN A 73 6.50 24.98 -26.21
C GLN A 73 6.57 23.61 -25.54
N LEU A 74 7.76 23.01 -25.55
CA LEU A 74 8.01 21.77 -24.83
C LEU A 74 8.38 22.11 -23.38
N THR A 75 7.42 21.96 -22.46
CA THR A 75 7.67 22.07 -21.02
C THR A 75 8.50 20.87 -20.56
N LEU A 76 9.82 21.03 -20.49
CA LEU A 76 10.68 20.04 -19.86
C LEU A 76 10.81 20.34 -18.37
N CYS A 77 10.56 19.33 -17.53
CA CYS A 77 10.86 19.37 -16.09
C CYS A 77 12.37 19.25 -15.83
N ILE A 78 13.16 20.14 -16.42
CA ILE A 78 14.62 20.22 -16.26
C ILE A 78 15.04 21.67 -15.99
N ASP A 79 16.15 21.85 -15.30
CA ASP A 79 16.82 23.13 -15.15
C ASP A 79 17.59 23.53 -16.43
N SER A 80 18.19 24.71 -16.44
CA SER A 80 19.01 25.21 -17.58
C SER A 80 20.24 24.34 -17.89
N GLY A 81 20.55 23.35 -17.04
CA GLY A 81 21.58 22.34 -17.28
C GLY A 81 21.06 21.02 -17.88
N GLY A 82 19.75 20.92 -18.15
CA GLY A 82 19.12 19.68 -18.62
C GLY A 82 19.00 18.60 -17.54
N VAL A 83 19.16 18.96 -16.26
CA VAL A 83 19.00 18.06 -15.12
C VAL A 83 17.63 18.31 -14.50
N ALA A 84 16.97 17.26 -14.05
CA ALA A 84 15.69 17.42 -13.36
C ALA A 84 15.86 18.34 -12.13
N LYS A 85 14.97 19.33 -11.99
CA LYS A 85 15.07 20.38 -10.96
C LYS A 85 15.14 19.72 -9.58
N TYR A 86 16.22 19.93 -8.83
CA TYR A 86 16.40 19.36 -7.48
C TYR A 86 16.85 20.47 -6.53
N ASP A 87 16.12 20.68 -5.43
CA ASP A 87 16.56 21.55 -4.34
C ASP A 87 17.05 20.71 -3.16
N SER A 88 18.35 20.78 -2.87
CA SER A 88 18.97 20.10 -1.73
C SER A 88 18.42 20.57 -0.38
N ASN A 89 17.85 21.78 -0.32
CA ASN A 89 17.19 22.32 0.87
C ASN A 89 15.70 21.93 0.96
N ARG A 90 15.20 21.11 0.03
CA ARG A 90 13.84 20.55 0.05
C ARG A 90 12.72 21.58 -0.01
N ASN A 91 12.96 22.77 -0.58
CA ASN A 91 11.88 23.72 -0.85
C ASN A 91 11.19 23.34 -2.16
N ILE A 92 10.03 22.72 -2.06
CA ILE A 92 9.25 22.27 -3.20
C ILE A 92 8.28 23.38 -3.61
N THR A 93 8.74 24.28 -4.49
CA THR A 93 7.97 25.45 -4.95
C THR A 93 7.46 25.31 -6.39
N ASP A 94 7.85 24.24 -7.08
CA ASP A 94 7.52 23.96 -8.48
C ASP A 94 7.11 22.48 -8.61
N LEU A 95 6.09 22.19 -9.43
CA LEU A 95 5.58 20.83 -9.68
C LEU A 95 6.61 19.90 -10.32
N CYS A 96 7.64 20.45 -10.97
CA CYS A 96 8.73 19.71 -11.59
C CYS A 96 9.92 19.46 -10.65
N HIS A 97 9.88 19.86 -9.36
CA HIS A 97 10.95 19.54 -8.41
C HIS A 97 10.99 18.04 -8.08
N LEU A 98 12.16 17.42 -8.25
CA LEU A 98 12.44 16.09 -7.75
C LEU A 98 12.40 16.08 -6.22
N VAL A 99 11.67 15.12 -5.67
CA VAL A 99 11.67 14.79 -4.26
C VAL A 99 12.53 13.55 -4.01
N ASP A 100 13.36 13.58 -2.95
CA ASP A 100 14.13 12.41 -2.55
C ASP A 100 13.27 11.45 -1.69
N LYS A 101 13.67 10.17 -1.63
CA LYS A 101 12.95 9.17 -0.80
C LYS A 101 12.86 9.61 0.67
N LYS A 102 13.87 10.29 1.20
CA LYS A 102 13.89 10.76 2.60
C LYS A 102 12.87 11.89 2.83
N TYR A 103 12.58 12.72 1.84
CA TYR A 103 11.53 13.73 1.87
C TYR A 103 10.16 13.06 1.87
N VAL A 104 9.95 12.08 0.99
CA VAL A 104 8.70 11.30 0.96
C VAL A 104 8.49 10.56 2.28
N ASP A 105 9.51 9.88 2.80
CA ASP A 105 9.44 9.16 4.07
C ASP A 105 9.12 10.12 5.23
N GLY A 106 9.80 11.27 5.32
CA GLY A 106 9.58 12.27 6.36
C GLY A 106 8.21 12.94 6.27
N ALA A 107 7.73 13.26 5.07
CA ALA A 107 6.41 13.83 4.85
C ALA A 107 5.31 12.83 5.23
N VAL A 108 5.47 11.54 4.87
CA VAL A 108 4.51 10.48 5.19
C VAL A 108 4.46 10.20 6.70
N THR A 109 5.59 10.20 7.40
CA THR A 109 5.61 10.01 8.86
C THR A 109 4.93 11.12 9.64
N ALA A 110 4.78 12.31 9.04
CA ALA A 110 4.09 13.43 9.67
C ALA A 110 2.57 13.45 9.41
N LEU A 111 2.03 12.61 8.51
CA LEU A 111 0.62 12.70 8.15
C LEU A 111 -0.30 12.29 9.30
N GLY A 112 -1.03 13.29 9.80
CA GLY A 112 -1.96 13.29 10.93
C GLY A 112 -1.74 12.32 12.07
N ALA A 113 -0.50 12.33 12.56
CA ALA A 113 -0.20 11.96 13.92
C ALA A 113 -0.99 12.85 14.90
N ARG A 114 -1.55 12.22 15.93
CA ARG A 114 -2.12 12.89 17.10
C ARG A 114 -1.18 12.72 18.27
N TYR A 115 -0.78 13.83 18.88
CA TYR A 115 0.08 13.86 20.04
C TYR A 115 -0.79 14.08 21.28
N TYR A 116 -1.15 12.96 21.91
CA TYR A 116 -1.96 12.88 23.12
C TYR A 116 -1.16 13.34 24.33
N MET A 117 -1.79 14.16 25.18
CA MET A 117 -1.17 14.73 26.37
C MET A 117 -1.17 13.69 27.49
N THR A 118 0.00 13.38 28.03
CA THR A 118 0.12 12.45 29.16
C THR A 118 0.51 13.15 30.46
N ASN A 119 0.41 12.44 31.58
CA ASN A 119 0.89 12.89 32.89
C ASN A 119 2.31 12.45 33.22
N ASN A 120 3.04 11.88 32.26
CA ASN A 120 4.43 11.52 32.46
C ASN A 120 5.30 12.77 32.30
N ASP A 121 6.14 13.07 33.27
CA ASP A 121 7.11 14.16 33.16
C ASP A 121 8.24 13.73 32.20
N PHE A 122 8.68 14.64 31.33
CA PHE A 122 9.81 14.40 30.44
C PHE A 122 11.13 14.44 31.20
N ASP A 123 11.37 15.54 31.91
CA ASP A 123 12.57 15.81 32.69
C ASP A 123 12.34 16.97 33.68
N GLU A 124 13.43 17.56 34.20
CA GLU A 124 13.41 18.69 35.12
C GLU A 124 12.94 20.03 34.49
N THR A 125 12.74 20.09 33.18
CA THR A 125 12.29 21.32 32.48
C THR A 125 10.83 21.67 32.78
N GLY A 126 10.06 20.72 33.32
CA GLY A 126 8.64 20.89 33.65
C GLY A 126 7.69 20.61 32.48
N TYR A 127 8.19 20.05 31.38
CA TYR A 127 7.35 19.52 30.30
C TYR A 127 6.86 18.11 30.62
N LYS A 128 5.68 17.80 30.07
CA LYS A 128 5.10 16.47 30.10
C LYS A 128 5.22 15.80 28.73
N LEU A 129 5.24 14.47 28.70
CA LEU A 129 5.39 13.70 27.47
C LEU A 129 4.08 13.67 26.66
N CYS A 130 4.20 13.77 25.34
CA CYS A 130 3.17 13.35 24.41
C CYS A 130 3.22 11.83 24.17
N SER A 131 2.12 11.28 23.67
CA SER A 131 2.00 9.91 23.19
C SER A 131 1.31 9.90 21.83
N LEU A 132 1.70 8.98 20.94
CA LEU A 132 0.97 8.73 19.69
C LEU A 132 -0.25 7.81 19.86
N ALA A 133 -0.42 7.25 21.06
CA ALA A 133 -1.59 6.46 21.44
C ALA A 133 -2.36 7.16 22.56
N PRO A 134 -3.71 7.13 22.53
CA PRO A 134 -4.52 7.67 23.62
C PRO A 134 -4.26 6.89 24.92
N SER A 135 -4.32 7.59 26.05
CA SER A 135 -4.11 6.97 27.37
C SER A 135 -5.28 6.05 27.74
N SER A 136 -4.98 4.85 28.23
CA SER A 136 -5.97 3.96 28.87
C SER A 136 -6.14 4.24 30.37
N GLY A 137 -5.41 5.21 30.89
CA GLY A 137 -5.44 5.61 32.30
C GLY A 137 -6.63 6.50 32.66
N ALA A 138 -6.72 6.83 33.96
CA ALA A 138 -7.71 7.76 34.45
C ALA A 138 -7.39 9.20 34.01
N GLU A 139 -8.42 10.01 33.80
CA GLU A 139 -8.27 11.43 33.48
C GLU A 139 -7.41 12.17 34.52
N GLN A 140 -6.50 13.00 34.00
CA GLN A 140 -5.57 13.82 34.75
C GLN A 140 -5.89 15.30 34.54
N SER A 141 -5.39 16.14 35.44
CA SER A 141 -5.60 17.58 35.34
C SER A 141 -4.41 18.39 35.85
N VAL A 142 -4.33 19.64 35.39
CA VAL A 142 -3.34 20.63 35.84
C VAL A 142 -4.03 21.97 36.03
N SER A 143 -3.78 22.61 37.17
CA SER A 143 -4.39 23.91 37.49
C SER A 143 -3.34 25.00 37.62
N LYS A 144 -3.66 26.19 37.11
CA LYS A 144 -2.85 27.39 37.25
C LYS A 144 -3.72 28.54 37.76
N THR A 145 -3.23 29.27 38.75
CA THR A 145 -4.00 30.31 39.44
C THR A 145 -3.44 31.70 39.20
N ASN A 146 -4.29 32.72 39.38
CA ASN A 146 -3.96 34.14 39.28
C ASN A 146 -3.27 34.54 37.97
N LEU A 147 -3.80 34.06 36.84
CA LEU A 147 -3.24 34.27 35.51
C LEU A 147 -3.27 35.74 35.10
N GLY A 148 -2.13 36.23 34.63
CA GLY A 148 -1.99 37.43 33.82
C GLY A 148 -2.08 37.13 32.32
N ASP A 149 -2.06 38.20 31.54
CA ASP A 149 -2.00 38.10 30.08
C ASP A 149 -0.61 37.62 29.64
N GLY A 150 -0.58 36.60 28.77
CA GLY A 150 0.66 35.98 28.29
C GLY A 150 1.30 34.98 29.27
N ASP A 151 0.64 34.65 30.40
CA ASP A 151 1.19 33.71 31.37
C ASP A 151 1.25 32.29 30.81
N TYR A 152 2.37 31.61 31.04
CA TYR A 152 2.55 30.20 30.71
C TYR A 152 1.76 29.29 31.67
N VAL A 153 0.98 28.37 31.09
CA VAL A 153 0.15 27.43 31.85
C VAL A 153 0.87 26.09 32.01
N VAL A 154 1.14 25.42 30.88
CA VAL A 154 1.73 24.06 30.81
C VAL A 154 2.17 23.76 29.37
N GLY A 155 3.00 22.74 29.18
CA GLY A 155 3.46 22.30 27.87
C GLY A 155 3.78 20.82 27.81
N TRP A 156 3.65 20.27 26.61
CA TRP A 156 3.95 18.87 26.30
C TRP A 156 4.96 18.77 25.18
N ILE A 157 5.86 17.79 25.29
CA ILE A 157 6.98 17.55 24.39
C ILE A 157 6.85 16.19 23.69
N SER A 158 7.28 16.11 22.44
CA SER A 158 7.35 14.86 21.69
C SER A 158 8.12 13.79 22.45
N PRO A 159 7.76 12.50 22.30
CA PRO A 159 8.35 11.41 23.08
C PRO A 159 9.84 11.20 22.77
N ASN A 160 10.24 11.45 21.52
CA ASN A 160 11.61 11.32 21.07
C ASN A 160 12.06 12.58 20.34
N ALA A 161 13.38 12.76 20.28
CA ALA A 161 13.98 13.73 19.36
C ALA A 161 13.67 13.29 17.92
N ASN A 162 13.60 14.24 17.00
CA ASN A 162 13.32 13.99 15.58
C ASN A 162 11.94 13.38 15.32
N GLU A 163 11.01 13.53 16.26
CA GLU A 163 9.64 13.02 16.12
C GLU A 163 8.62 14.15 16.34
N PRO A 164 7.94 14.66 15.29
CA PRO A 164 8.13 14.32 13.87
C PRO A 164 9.40 14.97 13.28
N ASP A 165 9.94 14.39 12.20
CA ASP A 165 11.10 14.93 11.47
C ASP A 165 10.78 16.20 10.66
N LYS A 166 9.51 16.38 10.27
CA LYS A 166 9.02 17.51 9.50
C LYS A 166 7.59 17.83 9.91
N LEU A 167 7.24 19.11 9.93
CA LEU A 167 5.86 19.60 10.09
C LEU A 167 5.44 20.22 8.76
N VAL A 168 4.42 19.63 8.11
CA VAL A 168 3.95 20.07 6.80
C VAL A 168 3.04 21.28 6.94
N THR A 169 3.10 22.23 6.00
CA THR A 169 2.21 23.40 5.96
C THR A 169 0.74 23.01 6.15
N GLY A 170 0.00 23.76 6.99
CA GLY A 170 -1.39 23.42 7.28
C GLY A 170 -1.92 23.96 8.59
N VAL A 171 -3.09 23.45 8.99
CA VAL A 171 -3.79 23.83 10.23
C VAL A 171 -3.65 22.72 11.26
N PHE A 172 -2.99 23.06 12.36
CA PHE A 172 -2.74 22.20 13.51
C PHE A 172 -3.77 22.55 14.57
N ASN A 173 -4.66 21.61 14.88
CA ASN A 173 -5.65 21.83 15.91
C ASN A 173 -5.14 21.34 17.24
N TRP A 174 -5.37 22.13 18.29
CA TRP A 174 -5.25 21.66 19.66
C TRP A 174 -6.63 21.51 20.27
N ARG A 175 -7.01 20.27 20.56
CA ARG A 175 -8.22 19.95 21.32
C ARG A 175 -7.87 19.84 22.80
N ILE A 176 -8.49 20.67 23.62
CA ILE A 176 -8.23 20.73 25.07
C ILE A 176 -9.53 20.85 25.85
N TYR A 177 -9.62 20.12 26.96
CA TYR A 177 -10.67 20.34 27.95
C TYR A 177 -10.18 21.31 29.01
N ALA A 178 -10.96 22.35 29.28
CA ALA A 178 -10.60 23.40 30.24
C ALA A 178 -11.81 23.91 31.02
N GLU A 179 -11.55 24.45 32.20
CA GLU A 179 -12.51 25.24 32.97
C GLU A 179 -11.87 26.45 33.63
N LYS A 180 -12.60 27.56 33.68
CA LYS A 180 -12.25 28.73 34.49
C LYS A 180 -12.72 28.49 35.92
N THR A 181 -11.78 28.30 36.85
CA THR A 181 -12.07 27.93 38.24
C THR A 181 -12.25 29.13 39.17
N SER A 182 -11.72 30.30 38.80
CA SER A 182 -11.91 31.55 39.56
C SER A 182 -11.64 32.79 38.73
N GLY A 183 -11.80 33.97 39.35
CA GLY A 183 -11.58 35.30 38.77
C GLY A 183 -12.73 35.79 37.89
N THR A 184 -12.70 37.08 37.56
CA THR A 184 -13.79 37.76 36.84
C THR A 184 -13.37 38.33 35.50
N LYS A 185 -12.05 38.41 35.24
CA LYS A 185 -11.56 38.78 33.91
C LYS A 185 -11.92 37.70 32.88
N THR A 186 -11.99 38.12 31.62
CA THR A 186 -12.14 37.20 30.48
C THR A 186 -10.85 36.40 30.35
N LEU A 187 -10.98 35.08 30.25
CA LEU A 187 -9.86 34.15 30.05
C LEU A 187 -10.05 33.44 28.72
N ARG A 188 -9.04 33.48 27.87
CA ARG A 188 -8.89 32.64 26.68
C ARG A 188 -7.55 31.92 26.76
N LEU A 189 -7.38 30.89 25.95
CA LEU A 189 -6.13 30.17 25.81
C LEU A 189 -5.63 30.31 24.38
N TYR A 190 -4.32 30.32 24.23
CA TYR A 190 -3.66 30.13 22.95
C TYR A 190 -2.44 29.25 23.18
N TRP A 191 -1.86 28.72 22.12
CA TRP A 191 -0.71 27.86 22.24
C TRP A 191 0.36 28.21 21.21
N LYS A 192 1.60 27.83 21.53
CA LYS A 192 2.75 27.96 20.63
C LYS A 192 3.29 26.58 20.34
N LEU A 193 3.57 26.35 19.07
CA LEU A 193 4.35 25.21 18.61
C LEU A 193 5.81 25.64 18.58
N VAL A 194 6.67 24.89 19.25
CA VAL A 194 8.06 25.27 19.52
C VAL A 194 8.96 24.10 19.16
N GLU A 195 10.04 24.37 18.43
CA GLU A 195 11.16 23.45 18.34
C GLU A 195 12.11 23.70 19.52
N ARG A 196 12.48 22.62 20.22
CA ARG A 196 13.38 22.69 21.36
C ARG A 196 14.55 21.75 21.15
N ASN A 197 15.76 22.25 21.37
CA ASN A 197 16.93 21.42 21.61
C ASN A 197 17.41 21.64 23.06
N ASN A 198 18.56 21.06 23.43
CA ASN A 198 19.08 21.15 24.79
C ASN A 198 19.36 22.59 25.26
N ASP A 199 19.62 23.52 24.34
CA ASP A 199 20.13 24.86 24.65
C ASP A 199 19.20 26.01 24.20
N SER A 200 18.17 25.73 23.38
CA SER A 200 17.36 26.74 22.71
C SER A 200 15.92 26.29 22.45
N GLU A 201 15.01 27.27 22.43
CA GLU A 201 13.63 27.12 21.97
C GLU A 201 13.34 28.13 20.85
N VAL A 202 12.83 27.63 19.72
CA VAL A 202 12.45 28.42 18.55
C VAL A 202 10.95 28.26 18.33
N VAL A 203 10.21 29.38 18.30
CA VAL A 203 8.77 29.34 18.02
C VAL A 203 8.56 29.11 16.53
N ILE A 204 7.87 28.02 16.20
CA ILE A 204 7.48 27.66 14.83
C ILE A 204 6.19 28.42 14.46
N GLY A 205 5.23 28.48 15.39
CA GLY A 205 3.96 29.16 15.19
C GLY A 205 3.26 29.52 16.48
N THR A 206 2.33 30.46 16.39
CA THR A 206 1.42 30.84 17.49
C THR A 206 0.00 30.69 17.00
N SER A 207 -0.85 30.05 17.80
CA SER A 207 -2.25 29.80 17.46
C SER A 207 -3.08 31.08 17.51
N VAL A 208 -4.31 30.99 17.00
CA VAL A 208 -5.34 31.97 17.38
C VAL A 208 -5.72 31.81 18.85
N VAL A 209 -6.38 32.82 19.43
CA VAL A 209 -6.97 32.71 20.76
C VAL A 209 -8.26 31.87 20.71
N SER A 210 -8.49 31.07 21.75
CA SER A 210 -9.70 30.26 21.90
C SER A 210 -10.95 31.12 22.08
N ASN A 211 -12.12 30.48 22.02
CA ASN A 211 -13.32 31.03 22.66
C ASN A 211 -13.07 31.26 24.16
N GLU A 212 -13.89 32.13 24.79
CA GLU A 212 -13.75 32.38 26.23
C GLU A 212 -13.91 31.08 27.03
N ILE A 213 -12.97 30.84 27.93
CA ILE A 213 -13.02 29.73 28.88
C ILE A 213 -14.03 30.08 29.97
N THR A 214 -15.06 29.26 30.06
CA THR A 214 -16.17 29.42 31.02
C THR A 214 -15.99 28.53 32.24
N THR A 215 -16.83 28.74 33.25
CA THR A 215 -16.91 27.86 34.42
C THR A 215 -17.46 26.49 34.02
N GLY A 216 -16.88 25.43 34.60
CA GLY A 216 -17.21 24.05 34.28
C GLY A 216 -16.43 23.53 33.07
N LYS A 217 -16.03 22.25 33.14
CA LYS A 217 -15.27 21.55 32.12
C LYS A 217 -15.97 21.57 30.76
N ASN A 218 -15.30 22.13 29.76
CA ASN A 218 -15.74 22.18 28.36
C ASN A 218 -14.58 21.88 27.40
N SER A 219 -14.90 21.45 26.18
CA SER A 219 -13.93 21.21 25.11
C SER A 219 -13.72 22.46 24.27
N TYR A 220 -12.47 22.75 23.94
CA TYR A 220 -12.06 23.86 23.07
C TYR A 220 -11.14 23.32 21.99
N ILE A 221 -11.27 23.87 20.78
CA ILE A 221 -10.36 23.61 19.66
C ILE A 221 -9.66 24.93 19.36
N ILE A 222 -8.34 24.92 19.37
CA ILE A 222 -7.50 26.10 19.17
C ILE A 222 -6.62 25.87 17.95
N PRO A 223 -6.98 26.40 16.77
CA PRO A 223 -6.22 26.18 15.55
C PRO A 223 -4.95 27.04 15.49
N LEU A 224 -3.89 26.47 14.96
CA LEU A 224 -2.62 27.12 14.63
C LEU A 224 -2.32 26.86 13.15
N THR A 225 -2.00 27.90 12.39
CA THR A 225 -1.60 27.75 10.99
C THR A 225 -0.10 27.90 10.86
N ILE A 226 0.55 26.93 10.23
CA ILE A 226 1.91 27.10 9.70
C ILE A 226 1.82 27.27 8.18
N SER A 227 2.49 28.29 7.66
CA SER A 227 2.37 28.73 6.26
C SER A 227 3.43 28.14 5.33
N ALA A 228 4.37 27.37 5.87
CA ALA A 228 5.42 26.68 5.16
C ALA A 228 5.79 25.42 5.93
N ASP A 229 6.35 24.44 5.22
CA ASP A 229 6.94 23.25 5.83
C ASP A 229 8.07 23.67 6.78
N HIS A 230 8.16 22.99 7.92
CA HIS A 230 9.21 23.17 8.90
C HIS A 230 9.99 21.87 9.09
N ASP A 231 11.26 21.88 8.72
CA ASP A 231 12.18 20.76 8.98
C ASP A 231 12.71 20.85 10.42
N VAL A 232 12.49 19.79 11.20
CA VAL A 232 12.96 19.71 12.58
C VAL A 232 14.45 19.38 12.58
N ALA A 233 15.26 20.14 13.32
CA ALA A 233 16.69 19.89 13.35
C ALA A 233 17.02 18.54 14.01
N ALA A 234 18.23 18.03 13.74
CA ALA A 234 18.74 16.85 14.43
C ALA A 234 18.80 17.11 15.94
N ASP A 235 18.41 16.10 16.73
CA ASP A 235 18.37 16.13 18.19
C ASP A 235 17.40 17.18 18.78
N SER A 236 16.46 17.70 17.97
CA SER A 236 15.40 18.59 18.41
C SER A 236 14.09 17.84 18.68
N TYR A 237 13.28 18.43 19.55
CA TYR A 237 11.95 17.98 19.93
C TYR A 237 10.91 19.01 19.54
N ILE A 238 9.67 18.56 19.37
CA ILE A 238 8.53 19.45 19.19
C ILE A 238 7.78 19.60 20.51
N VAL A 239 7.51 20.85 20.89
CA VAL A 239 6.85 21.22 22.14
C VAL A 239 5.60 22.05 21.83
N GLY A 240 4.48 21.61 22.39
CA GLY A 240 3.25 22.36 22.45
C GLY A 240 3.12 23.09 23.78
N LYS A 241 3.03 24.43 23.78
CA LYS A 241 2.98 25.24 25.02
C LYS A 241 1.70 26.07 25.08
N ILE A 242 0.92 25.92 26.15
CA ILE A 242 -0.33 26.68 26.37
C ILE A 242 -0.05 27.93 27.20
N TYR A 243 -0.66 29.04 26.79
CA TYR A 243 -0.61 30.34 27.43
C TYR A 243 -2.01 30.90 27.67
N ALA A 244 -2.13 31.78 28.66
CA ALA A 244 -3.36 32.51 28.95
C ALA A 244 -3.40 33.85 28.19
N ASP A 245 -4.56 34.17 27.61
CA ASP A 245 -4.94 35.50 27.15
C ASP A 245 -5.97 36.05 28.13
N VAL A 246 -5.61 37.11 28.85
CA VAL A 246 -6.41 37.63 29.97
C VAL A 246 -6.71 39.09 29.75
N SER A 247 -8.01 39.39 29.61
CA SER A 247 -8.47 40.74 29.28
C SER A 247 -9.59 41.22 30.19
N GLY A 248 -9.83 42.54 30.18
CA GLY A 248 -10.91 43.16 30.95
C GLY A 248 -10.56 43.48 32.41
N ASN A 249 -11.58 43.96 33.14
CA ASN A 249 -11.45 44.44 34.51
C ASN A 249 -11.80 43.37 35.55
N GLY A 250 -11.21 43.47 36.74
CA GLY A 250 -11.53 42.63 37.90
C GLY A 250 -10.40 41.69 38.32
N LEU A 251 -10.76 40.57 38.97
CA LEU A 251 -9.82 39.64 39.57
C LEU A 251 -9.20 38.70 38.52
N ALA A 252 -7.90 38.41 38.67
CA ALA A 252 -7.17 37.50 37.81
C ALA A 252 -7.81 36.10 37.81
N PRO A 253 -8.01 35.47 36.63
CA PRO A 253 -8.65 34.18 36.52
C PRO A 253 -7.71 33.04 36.87
N SER A 254 -8.28 31.88 37.13
CA SER A 254 -7.56 30.61 37.28
C SER A 254 -8.16 29.59 36.32
N VAL A 255 -7.34 28.66 35.85
CA VAL A 255 -7.74 27.63 34.88
C VAL A 255 -7.36 26.25 35.38
N THR A 256 -8.19 25.25 35.07
CA THR A 256 -7.83 23.84 35.12
C THR A 256 -7.95 23.25 33.72
N LEU A 257 -6.92 22.52 33.28
CA LEU A 257 -6.89 21.78 32.04
C LEU A 257 -6.96 20.29 32.34
N TYR A 258 -7.74 19.55 31.55
CA TYR A 258 -7.93 18.10 31.68
C TYR A 258 -7.33 17.38 30.48
N TYR A 259 -6.67 16.26 30.73
CA TYR A 259 -5.96 15.46 29.72
C TYR A 259 -5.94 13.99 30.15
N GLU A 260 -5.63 13.08 29.23
CA GLU A 260 -5.85 11.63 29.39
C GLU A 260 -7.33 11.25 29.64
N GLY A 261 -7.59 9.94 29.69
CA GLY A 261 -8.92 9.38 29.96
C GLY A 261 -10.01 9.97 29.08
N ASP A 262 -11.12 10.38 29.69
CA ASP A 262 -12.31 10.86 28.99
C ASP A 262 -12.11 12.20 28.25
N SER A 263 -11.14 13.02 28.66
CA SER A 263 -10.86 14.29 27.97
C SER A 263 -10.09 14.07 26.69
N ASP A 264 -9.12 13.15 26.72
CA ASP A 264 -8.31 12.81 25.55
C ASP A 264 -7.79 14.06 24.80
N SER A 265 -7.21 15.00 25.54
CA SER A 265 -6.67 16.22 24.96
C SER A 265 -5.44 15.89 24.11
N HIS A 266 -5.37 16.47 22.90
CA HIS A 266 -4.32 16.23 21.91
C HIS A 266 -4.15 17.43 20.99
N TRP A 267 -2.97 17.55 20.40
CA TRP A 267 -2.80 18.32 19.18
C TRP A 267 -2.57 17.39 18.00
N GLU A 268 -3.01 17.79 16.82
CA GLU A 268 -2.99 16.95 15.63
C GLU A 268 -2.28 17.65 14.47
N ILE A 269 -1.47 16.88 13.74
CA ILE A 269 -1.01 17.26 12.42
C ILE A 269 -2.19 17.05 11.45
N PRO A 270 -2.39 17.91 10.44
CA PRO A 270 -3.42 17.65 9.43
C PRO A 270 -3.18 16.30 8.71
N VAL A 271 -4.26 15.52 8.50
CA VAL A 271 -4.30 14.37 7.60
C VAL A 271 -5.06 14.73 6.32
N ASN A 272 -4.58 14.25 5.17
CA ASN A 272 -5.41 14.01 3.99
C ASN A 272 -5.63 12.49 3.92
N THR A 273 -6.61 11.97 4.66
CA THR A 273 -6.88 10.51 4.73
C THR A 273 -7.26 9.91 3.39
N GLU A 274 -7.73 10.73 2.45
CA GLU A 274 -8.14 10.34 1.10
C GLU A 274 -7.01 9.74 0.26
N ILE A 275 -5.75 9.92 0.66
CA ILE A 275 -4.57 9.47 -0.10
C ILE A 275 -4.11 8.06 0.35
N LEU A 276 -4.55 7.58 1.52
CA LEU A 276 -4.01 6.35 2.12
C LEU A 276 -4.88 5.11 1.90
N ASP A 277 -6.14 5.26 1.49
CA ASP A 277 -7.12 4.17 1.38
C ASP A 277 -6.74 3.12 0.32
N ASP A 278 -6.05 3.54 -0.74
CA ASP A 278 -5.59 2.64 -1.82
C ASP A 278 -4.18 2.07 -1.61
N SER A 279 -3.47 2.46 -0.54
CA SER A 279 -2.05 2.13 -0.35
C SER A 279 -1.79 0.94 0.58
N TYR A 280 -2.79 0.50 1.35
CA TYR A 280 -2.64 -0.57 2.35
C TYR A 280 -3.79 -1.56 2.26
N VAL A 281 -3.56 -2.80 2.74
CA VAL A 281 -4.62 -3.80 2.94
C VAL A 281 -5.13 -3.68 4.37
N ASN A 282 -6.42 -3.39 4.55
CA ASN A 282 -7.08 -3.29 5.84
C ASN A 282 -7.05 -4.63 6.59
N ALA A 283 -6.76 -4.57 7.89
CA ALA A 283 -6.76 -5.75 8.76
C ALA A 283 -8.16 -6.37 8.92
N ASP A 284 -9.21 -5.56 8.79
CA ASP A 284 -10.62 -6.00 8.78
C ASP A 284 -11.04 -6.60 7.43
N GLY A 285 -10.19 -6.49 6.42
CA GLY A 285 -10.28 -7.17 5.13
C GLY A 285 -10.55 -6.24 3.94
N ASP A 286 -9.78 -6.44 2.88
CA ASP A 286 -10.01 -5.86 1.55
C ASP A 286 -10.06 -6.95 0.48
N THR A 287 -10.66 -6.64 -0.67
CA THR A 287 -10.59 -7.49 -1.88
C THR A 287 -9.48 -6.97 -2.79
N MET A 288 -8.36 -7.69 -2.88
CA MET A 288 -7.27 -7.34 -3.79
C MET A 288 -7.68 -7.59 -5.25
N MET A 289 -7.58 -6.57 -6.12
CA MET A 289 -7.81 -6.72 -7.57
C MET A 289 -6.57 -7.19 -8.35
N GLY A 290 -5.47 -7.52 -7.66
CA GLY A 290 -4.20 -7.93 -8.25
C GLY A 290 -3.38 -8.86 -7.35
N ALA A 291 -2.24 -9.34 -7.85
CA ALA A 291 -1.37 -10.26 -7.11
C ALA A 291 -0.65 -9.55 -5.96
N LEU A 292 -0.65 -10.19 -4.78
CA LEU A 292 0.16 -9.77 -3.63
C LEU A 292 1.61 -10.23 -3.85
N ASN A 293 2.47 -9.32 -4.31
CA ASN A 293 3.90 -9.59 -4.47
C ASN A 293 4.61 -9.42 -3.14
N LEU A 294 5.12 -10.51 -2.58
CA LEU A 294 5.82 -10.52 -1.30
C LEU A 294 7.30 -10.85 -1.51
N PRO A 295 8.20 -10.34 -0.65
CA PRO A 295 9.57 -10.83 -0.61
C PRO A 295 9.58 -12.34 -0.28
N VAL A 296 10.72 -12.99 -0.49
CA VAL A 296 10.92 -14.38 -0.06
C VAL A 296 10.59 -14.49 1.43
N ASN A 297 9.72 -15.43 1.79
CA ASN A 297 9.17 -15.63 3.14
C ASN A 297 8.27 -14.49 3.66
N GLY A 298 7.74 -13.65 2.77
CA GLY A 298 6.96 -12.47 3.13
C GLY A 298 5.50 -12.70 3.52
N LEU A 299 5.00 -13.95 3.49
CA LEU A 299 3.67 -14.31 3.99
C LEU A 299 3.77 -15.32 5.14
N VAL A 300 3.34 -14.89 6.32
CA VAL A 300 3.19 -15.74 7.50
C VAL A 300 1.81 -15.46 8.08
N VAL A 301 0.87 -16.39 7.87
CA VAL A 301 -0.47 -16.30 8.48
C VAL A 301 -0.45 -17.13 9.76
N GLY A 302 -0.47 -16.44 10.90
CA GLY A 302 -0.23 -17.05 12.21
C GLY A 302 1.19 -17.61 12.34
N THR A 303 1.53 -18.25 13.47
CA THR A 303 2.90 -18.76 13.69
C THR A 303 3.29 -19.89 12.74
N ASP A 304 2.34 -20.69 12.28
CA ASP A 304 2.56 -21.88 11.47
C ASP A 304 1.42 -22.20 10.47
N GLN A 305 0.36 -21.41 10.36
CA GLN A 305 -0.87 -21.85 9.67
C GLN A 305 -0.70 -21.93 8.16
N LEU A 306 -0.13 -20.89 7.54
CA LEU A 306 0.28 -20.87 6.14
C LEU A 306 1.60 -20.11 6.04
N VAL A 307 2.64 -20.80 5.62
CA VAL A 307 4.01 -20.29 5.56
C VAL A 307 4.56 -20.50 4.16
N LEU A 308 4.99 -19.43 3.51
CA LEU A 308 5.86 -19.51 2.34
C LEU A 308 7.29 -19.45 2.85
N SER A 309 8.07 -20.52 2.69
CA SER A 309 9.46 -20.54 3.15
C SER A 309 10.34 -21.39 2.25
N ASN A 310 11.55 -20.92 1.94
CA ASN A 310 12.52 -21.66 1.12
C ASN A 310 11.96 -22.11 -0.25
N ASN A 311 11.12 -21.29 -0.89
CA ASN A 311 10.37 -21.61 -2.12
C ASN A 311 9.34 -22.74 -2.00
N ASN A 312 8.96 -23.10 -0.78
CA ASN A 312 7.96 -24.13 -0.48
C ASN A 312 6.71 -23.54 0.18
N VAL A 313 5.61 -24.28 0.11
CA VAL A 313 4.36 -23.98 0.82
C VAL A 313 4.21 -24.93 2.00
N GLY A 314 4.21 -24.38 3.21
CA GLY A 314 3.95 -25.09 4.46
C GLY A 314 2.56 -24.80 5.00
N ILE A 315 1.85 -25.85 5.42
CA ILE A 315 0.60 -25.75 6.20
C ILE A 315 0.83 -26.43 7.55
N ARG A 316 0.66 -25.66 8.64
CA ARG A 316 0.95 -26.10 10.02
C ARG A 316 2.41 -26.49 10.26
N THR A 317 3.33 -25.90 9.48
CA THR A 317 4.77 -26.12 9.56
C THR A 317 5.50 -24.81 9.23
N VAL A 318 6.55 -24.51 10.00
CA VAL A 318 7.32 -23.26 9.86
C VAL A 318 8.53 -23.42 8.93
N ASN A 319 8.97 -24.66 8.69
CA ASN A 319 10.14 -24.98 7.89
C ASN A 319 9.81 -26.11 6.91
N PRO A 320 8.99 -25.84 5.88
CA PRO A 320 8.66 -26.83 4.86
C PRO A 320 9.92 -27.33 4.14
N ASN A 321 10.13 -28.64 4.15
CA ASN A 321 11.24 -29.34 3.49
C ASN A 321 10.85 -29.87 2.09
N HIS A 322 9.56 -29.83 1.77
CA HIS A 322 9.00 -30.22 0.48
C HIS A 322 8.22 -29.06 -0.13
N THR A 323 8.12 -29.03 -1.46
CA THR A 323 7.42 -27.97 -2.20
C THR A 323 5.99 -27.72 -1.70
N LEU A 324 5.30 -28.78 -1.29
CA LEU A 324 4.08 -28.72 -0.50
C LEU A 324 4.26 -29.64 0.71
N GLU A 325 4.24 -29.07 1.91
CA GLU A 325 4.28 -29.83 3.16
C GLU A 325 3.03 -29.51 3.99
N VAL A 326 2.23 -30.55 4.26
CA VAL A 326 1.08 -30.47 5.14
C VAL A 326 1.39 -31.26 6.40
N ASN A 327 1.55 -30.58 7.53
CA ASN A 327 1.72 -31.24 8.83
C ASN A 327 0.34 -31.62 9.38
N GLY A 328 -0.22 -32.71 8.84
CA GLY A 328 -1.55 -33.19 9.18
C GLY A 328 -2.13 -34.16 8.15
N ILE A 329 -3.45 -34.35 8.19
CA ILE A 329 -4.17 -35.20 7.23
C ILE A 329 -4.50 -34.36 5.98
N LEU A 330 -4.15 -34.88 4.81
CA LEU A 330 -4.63 -34.35 3.54
C LEU A 330 -6.02 -34.92 3.25
N GLY A 331 -7.05 -34.07 3.35
CA GLY A 331 -8.41 -34.42 2.96
C GLY A 331 -8.67 -34.01 1.52
N SER A 332 -9.30 -34.89 0.74
CA SER A 332 -9.83 -34.58 -0.59
C SER A 332 -11.35 -34.65 -0.57
N THR A 333 -12.01 -33.74 -1.27
CA THR A 333 -13.46 -33.82 -1.49
C THR A 333 -13.80 -35.11 -2.23
N ALA A 334 -14.80 -35.85 -1.77
CA ALA A 334 -15.24 -37.07 -2.43
C ALA A 334 -16.08 -36.74 -3.67
N ASP A 335 -15.74 -37.35 -4.81
CA ASP A 335 -16.64 -37.50 -5.93
C ASP A 335 -17.62 -38.64 -5.60
N ASN A 336 -18.90 -38.30 -5.39
CA ASN A 336 -19.91 -39.26 -4.97
C ASN A 336 -20.72 -39.69 -6.18
N ILE A 337 -20.54 -40.95 -6.59
CA ILE A 337 -21.15 -41.49 -7.80
C ILE A 337 -22.13 -42.60 -7.42
N THR A 338 -23.33 -42.48 -7.96
CA THR A 338 -24.36 -43.51 -7.87
C THR A 338 -24.54 -44.13 -9.25
N ILE A 339 -24.48 -45.46 -9.29
CA ILE A 339 -24.72 -46.25 -10.49
C ILE A 339 -26.09 -46.88 -10.32
N ASP A 340 -27.00 -46.53 -11.23
CA ASP A 340 -28.37 -47.02 -11.22
C ASP A 340 -28.45 -48.51 -11.58
N ASP A 341 -29.50 -49.16 -11.08
CA ASP A 341 -29.87 -50.52 -11.45
C ASP A 341 -30.14 -50.59 -12.96
N SER A 342 -29.56 -51.58 -13.64
CA SER A 342 -29.83 -51.84 -15.06
C SER A 342 -31.29 -52.24 -15.32
N GLY A 343 -31.99 -52.72 -14.30
CA GLY A 343 -33.37 -53.20 -14.39
C GLY A 343 -33.49 -54.55 -15.09
N ASP A 344 -32.37 -55.24 -15.31
CA ASP A 344 -32.32 -56.59 -15.86
C ASP A 344 -31.47 -57.51 -14.96
N ALA A 345 -31.22 -58.75 -15.38
CA ALA A 345 -30.48 -59.73 -14.57
C ALA A 345 -28.96 -59.70 -14.82
N ASN A 346 -28.44 -58.60 -15.37
CA ASN A 346 -27.02 -58.40 -15.68
C ASN A 346 -26.44 -57.23 -14.86
N PRO A 347 -25.11 -57.17 -14.70
CA PRO A 347 -24.49 -56.02 -14.02
C PRO A 347 -24.67 -54.71 -14.79
N ALA A 348 -25.05 -53.63 -14.10
CA ALA A 348 -25.06 -52.27 -14.66
C ALA A 348 -23.67 -51.87 -15.17
N SER A 349 -23.61 -51.17 -16.29
CA SER A 349 -22.35 -50.68 -16.87
C SER A 349 -22.18 -49.18 -16.65
N TYR A 350 -21.02 -48.76 -16.18
CA TYR A 350 -20.72 -47.35 -15.92
C TYR A 350 -19.30 -46.98 -16.36
N THR A 351 -19.12 -45.77 -16.90
CA THR A 351 -17.79 -45.20 -17.18
C THR A 351 -17.50 -44.11 -16.15
N LEU A 352 -16.57 -44.41 -15.24
CA LEU A 352 -16.13 -43.49 -14.20
C LEU A 352 -15.21 -42.44 -14.80
N THR A 353 -15.57 -41.16 -14.75
CA THR A 353 -14.67 -40.04 -15.08
C THR A 353 -14.39 -39.25 -13.81
N PRO A 354 -13.32 -39.58 -13.04
CA PRO A 354 -13.09 -38.98 -11.74
C PRO A 354 -12.84 -37.48 -11.85
N SER A 355 -13.55 -36.67 -11.07
CA SER A 355 -13.29 -35.23 -10.93
C SER A 355 -12.43 -34.88 -9.70
N SER A 356 -12.12 -35.88 -8.87
CA SER A 356 -11.31 -35.79 -7.65
C SER A 356 -10.46 -37.05 -7.47
N SER A 357 -9.38 -36.93 -6.69
CA SER A 357 -8.52 -38.05 -6.29
C SER A 357 -9.20 -39.05 -5.31
N PHE A 358 -10.42 -38.77 -4.84
CA PHE A 358 -11.18 -39.68 -3.98
C PHE A 358 -12.60 -39.85 -4.50
N VAL A 359 -12.97 -41.09 -4.82
CA VAL A 359 -14.28 -41.45 -5.37
C VAL A 359 -14.99 -42.39 -4.40
N LYS A 360 -16.28 -42.13 -4.16
CA LYS A 360 -17.20 -43.06 -3.50
C LYS A 360 -18.21 -43.58 -4.51
N LEU A 361 -18.27 -44.89 -4.67
CA LEU A 361 -19.19 -45.57 -5.56
C LEU A 361 -20.34 -46.18 -4.79
N THR A 362 -21.56 -45.91 -5.24
CA THR A 362 -22.77 -46.59 -4.78
C THR A 362 -23.35 -47.38 -5.95
N CYS A 363 -23.20 -48.70 -5.94
CA CYS A 363 -23.81 -49.59 -6.91
C CYS A 363 -25.20 -50.01 -6.42
N ASN A 364 -26.27 -49.60 -7.12
CA ASN A 364 -27.64 -49.99 -6.77
C ASN A 364 -28.07 -51.30 -7.43
N ASP A 365 -27.30 -51.82 -8.38
CA ASP A 365 -27.60 -53.05 -9.10
C ASP A 365 -27.24 -54.30 -8.27
N THR A 366 -28.22 -55.16 -8.01
CA THR A 366 -28.03 -56.38 -7.21
C THR A 366 -27.15 -57.44 -7.88
N ASN A 367 -26.99 -57.36 -9.20
CA ASN A 367 -26.09 -58.20 -9.98
C ASN A 367 -24.67 -57.62 -10.06
N GLY A 368 -24.45 -56.44 -9.49
CA GLY A 368 -23.17 -55.72 -9.44
C GLY A 368 -23.06 -54.64 -10.52
N CYS A 369 -21.98 -53.87 -10.48
CA CYS A 369 -21.72 -52.80 -11.44
C CYS A 369 -20.37 -53.01 -12.11
N ASN A 370 -20.33 -53.11 -13.44
CA ASN A 370 -19.12 -53.16 -14.24
C ASN A 370 -18.68 -51.74 -14.58
N ILE A 371 -17.47 -51.38 -14.16
CA ILE A 371 -16.96 -50.02 -14.22
C ILE A 371 -15.73 -49.98 -15.12
N THR A 372 -15.81 -49.12 -16.12
CA THR A 372 -14.65 -48.70 -16.94
C THR A 372 -14.14 -47.37 -16.39
N ILE A 373 -12.82 -47.24 -16.23
CA ILE A 373 -12.22 -46.00 -15.72
C ILE A 373 -11.89 -45.10 -16.91
N GLY A 374 -12.30 -43.84 -16.86
CA GLY A 374 -11.99 -42.82 -17.84
C GLY A 374 -10.67 -42.13 -17.55
N GLU A 375 -10.02 -41.65 -18.60
CA GLU A 375 -8.75 -40.93 -18.59
C GLU A 375 -8.90 -39.42 -18.83
N ALA A 376 -10.13 -38.96 -19.11
CA ALA A 376 -10.38 -37.56 -19.47
C ALA A 376 -9.99 -36.60 -18.34
N GLY A 377 -9.05 -35.69 -18.63
CA GLY A 377 -8.58 -34.66 -17.69
C GLY A 377 -7.49 -35.14 -16.73
N MET A 378 -6.95 -36.35 -16.90
CA MET A 378 -5.90 -36.88 -16.05
C MET A 378 -4.51 -36.37 -16.43
N THR A 379 -3.67 -36.17 -15.41
CA THR A 379 -2.28 -35.75 -15.55
C THR A 379 -1.36 -36.84 -15.00
N ASP A 380 -0.20 -37.00 -15.63
CA ASP A 380 0.82 -37.95 -15.18
C ASP A 380 1.16 -37.75 -13.70
N GLY A 381 1.27 -38.85 -12.95
CA GLY A 381 1.45 -38.87 -11.49
C GLY A 381 0.18 -38.64 -10.66
N GLY A 382 -0.99 -38.43 -11.29
CA GLY A 382 -2.26 -38.27 -10.59
C GLY A 382 -2.66 -39.53 -9.82
N THR A 383 -3.00 -39.39 -8.54
CA THR A 383 -3.44 -40.52 -7.70
C THR A 383 -4.96 -40.55 -7.59
N LEU A 384 -5.54 -41.74 -7.54
CA LEU A 384 -6.96 -41.96 -7.38
C LEU A 384 -7.22 -43.08 -6.37
N THR A 385 -8.10 -42.82 -5.40
CA THR A 385 -8.61 -43.80 -4.45
C THR A 385 -10.11 -43.96 -4.67
N ILE A 386 -10.55 -45.16 -4.98
CA ILE A 386 -11.95 -45.51 -5.21
C ILE A 386 -12.42 -46.40 -4.06
N VAL A 387 -13.55 -46.05 -3.46
CA VAL A 387 -14.17 -46.84 -2.39
C VAL A 387 -15.59 -47.21 -2.78
N ASN A 388 -15.92 -48.49 -2.70
CA ASN A 388 -17.31 -48.92 -2.80
C ASN A 388 -18.00 -48.73 -1.45
N VAL A 389 -19.04 -47.90 -1.38
CA VAL A 389 -19.82 -47.68 -0.16
C VAL A 389 -21.16 -48.44 -0.16
N SER A 390 -21.49 -49.11 -1.26
CA SER A 390 -22.69 -49.94 -1.40
C SER A 390 -22.48 -51.40 -0.99
N ALA A 391 -23.58 -52.12 -0.79
CA ALA A 391 -23.55 -53.55 -0.50
C ALA A 391 -23.24 -54.42 -1.74
N ASN A 392 -23.53 -53.90 -2.94
CA ASN A 392 -23.34 -54.60 -4.20
C ASN A 392 -21.90 -54.43 -4.70
N VAL A 393 -21.42 -55.38 -5.50
CA VAL A 393 -20.02 -55.42 -5.94
C VAL A 393 -19.76 -54.43 -7.09
N CYS A 394 -18.68 -53.66 -7.00
CA CYS A 394 -18.15 -52.88 -8.11
C CYS A 394 -17.00 -53.66 -8.77
N ASN A 395 -17.16 -53.99 -10.03
CA ASN A 395 -16.20 -54.74 -10.83
C ASN A 395 -15.42 -53.81 -11.75
N PHE A 396 -14.11 -53.99 -11.80
CA PHE A 396 -13.19 -53.30 -12.70
C PHE A 396 -12.42 -54.35 -13.48
N SER A 397 -12.29 -54.12 -14.78
CA SER A 397 -11.48 -54.94 -15.65
C SER A 397 -10.39 -54.11 -16.29
N ASP A 398 -9.30 -54.80 -16.59
CA ASP A 398 -8.25 -54.26 -17.44
C ASP A 398 -8.84 -53.86 -18.80
N SER A 399 -8.50 -52.65 -19.25
CA SER A 399 -8.97 -52.09 -20.52
C SER A 399 -7.76 -51.61 -21.30
N ALA A 400 -7.49 -52.27 -22.42
CA ALA A 400 -6.31 -52.01 -23.23
C ALA A 400 -6.18 -50.51 -23.56
N GLY A 401 -5.05 -49.91 -23.17
CA GLY A 401 -4.76 -48.50 -23.41
C GLY A 401 -5.46 -47.52 -22.45
N ILE A 402 -6.15 -48.01 -21.41
CA ILE A 402 -6.88 -47.17 -20.44
C ILE A 402 -6.48 -47.53 -19.01
N SER A 403 -6.42 -48.82 -18.68
CA SER A 403 -5.99 -49.32 -17.38
C SER A 403 -5.03 -50.49 -17.53
N GLU A 404 -4.17 -50.65 -16.52
CA GLU A 404 -3.27 -51.77 -16.30
C GLU A 404 -3.51 -52.26 -14.87
N LEU A 405 -4.44 -53.20 -14.71
CA LEU A 405 -4.76 -53.81 -13.41
C LEU A 405 -4.01 -55.13 -13.25
N ALA A 406 -3.66 -55.51 -12.01
CA ALA A 406 -2.98 -56.79 -11.76
C ALA A 406 -3.87 -58.04 -12.08
N GLY A 407 -5.13 -57.79 -12.43
CA GLY A 407 -6.19 -58.74 -12.74
C GLY A 407 -7.54 -58.08 -12.46
N ALA A 408 -8.64 -58.67 -12.95
CA ALA A 408 -9.98 -58.14 -12.67
C ALA A 408 -10.18 -57.89 -11.16
N ALA A 409 -10.66 -56.70 -10.81
CA ALA A 409 -10.83 -56.27 -9.42
C ALA A 409 -12.32 -56.19 -9.09
N ALA A 410 -12.77 -56.98 -8.12
CA ALA A 410 -14.12 -56.94 -7.60
C ALA A 410 -14.05 -56.39 -6.17
N ILE A 411 -14.46 -55.13 -5.97
CA ILE A 411 -14.44 -54.51 -4.65
C ILE A 411 -15.84 -54.62 -4.00
N SER A 412 -15.90 -55.35 -2.89
CA SER A 412 -17.08 -55.50 -2.04
C SER A 412 -17.32 -54.23 -1.19
N GLN A 413 -18.30 -54.26 -0.28
CA GLN A 413 -18.61 -53.11 0.56
C GLN A 413 -17.38 -52.64 1.37
N TYR A 414 -17.08 -51.35 1.29
CA TYR A 414 -15.87 -50.69 1.80
C TYR A 414 -14.55 -51.22 1.21
N GLY A 415 -14.62 -51.95 0.11
CA GLY A 415 -13.46 -52.29 -0.70
C GLY A 415 -12.86 -51.05 -1.36
N VAL A 416 -11.55 -51.06 -1.51
CA VAL A 416 -10.74 -49.93 -2.00
C VAL A 416 -9.91 -50.38 -3.20
N LEU A 417 -9.87 -49.55 -4.23
CA LEU A 417 -8.94 -49.65 -5.35
C LEU A 417 -8.15 -48.34 -5.45
N SER A 418 -6.83 -48.43 -5.39
CA SER A 418 -5.92 -47.28 -5.51
C SER A 418 -5.12 -47.37 -6.79
N LEU A 419 -5.11 -46.28 -7.54
CA LEU A 419 -4.52 -46.19 -8.87
C LEU A 419 -3.63 -44.96 -8.97
N ILE A 420 -2.66 -45.01 -9.87
CA ILE A 420 -1.85 -43.88 -10.30
C ILE A 420 -1.93 -43.77 -11.82
N TYR A 421 -2.11 -42.57 -12.33
CA TYR A 421 -2.08 -42.30 -13.76
C TYR A 421 -0.62 -42.17 -14.21
N VAL A 422 -0.20 -43.01 -15.15
CA VAL A 422 1.18 -43.05 -15.66
C VAL A 422 1.13 -42.95 -17.17
N GLU A 423 1.75 -41.91 -17.71
CA GLU A 423 1.79 -41.58 -19.14
C GLU A 423 0.37 -41.48 -19.76
N ASP A 424 -0.18 -42.62 -20.20
CA ASP A 424 -1.42 -42.76 -20.95
C ASP A 424 -2.44 -43.72 -20.29
N ARG A 425 -2.21 -44.20 -19.06
CA ARG A 425 -3.09 -45.21 -18.44
C ARG A 425 -3.14 -45.17 -16.92
N TRP A 426 -4.20 -45.74 -16.36
CA TRP A 426 -4.30 -46.04 -14.94
C TRP A 426 -3.56 -47.31 -14.57
N VAL A 427 -2.55 -47.20 -13.72
CA VAL A 427 -1.82 -48.33 -13.17
C VAL A 427 -2.31 -48.62 -11.75
N GLU A 428 -2.57 -49.88 -11.46
CA GLU A 428 -2.92 -50.28 -10.09
C GLU A 428 -1.73 -50.13 -9.14
N VAL A 429 -1.98 -49.42 -8.03
CA VAL A 429 -1.03 -49.28 -6.91
C VAL A 429 -1.34 -50.32 -5.85
N SER A 430 -2.61 -50.43 -5.47
CA SER A 430 -3.08 -51.42 -4.51
C SER A 430 -4.58 -51.63 -4.60
N ARG A 431 -5.03 -52.77 -4.10
CA ARG A 431 -6.44 -53.05 -3.87
C ARG A 431 -6.61 -53.66 -2.48
N SER A 432 -7.76 -53.44 -1.87
CA SER A 432 -8.12 -54.12 -0.64
C SER A 432 -8.44 -55.59 -0.91
N ASN A 433 -8.18 -56.45 0.09
CA ASN A 433 -8.53 -57.86 0.07
C ASN A 433 -9.23 -58.18 1.40
N ASN A 434 -10.48 -57.73 1.48
CA ASN A 434 -11.30 -57.70 2.68
C ASN A 434 -12.49 -58.64 2.60
#